data_AF-A0A935JBY4-F1
#
_entry.id   AF-A0A935JBY4-F1
#
_cell.length_a   1.000
_cell.length_b   1.000
_cell.length_c   1.000
_cell.angle_alpha   90.00
_cell.angle_beta   90.00
_cell.angle_gamma   90.00
#
_symmetry.space_group_name_H-M   'P 1'
#
loop_
_entity.id
_entity.type
_entity.pdbx_description
1 polymer ?
#
loop_
_entity_poly.entity_id
_entity_poly.type
_entity_poly.pdbx_seq_one_letter_code
_entity_poly.pdbx_strand_id
1 'polypeptide(L)'
;MPIQLEALDQTSARVTIGDTQIQLRVGEWSDIVEVKFKAGLFLSVHAITRMILTSLNGVVRLYTLPLQIHPLHALSHYSSSKSFAKDLWQKVGPYLTLGWPQDTTGLEDGCITDEQFIALCDMIFERRKQIFFHLLGNFKEGVLGSIFDDLDRVQHMFYHNRLDVAQAWYQKLDAFVGEVSQRVEKWGGKYNYLIMSDHGFTTYQQKIHLNRWLAENGYLTLNNGSTEGDLSSIDWQKTKAYAVGLNSVYLNVAGREGKGIVGANEIEPLLAEIQQKLMGWNGPDGKSVMQRIRLKHEVYNGAYTRLGPDLVIGYAPGYRASSETGLGKVPQNLVEANHDHWGADHCVDSDVVPGVIFANRDLQNFGGVSFRDIPFLAIGKHLDQSHIKPPSQVSGGSQKDLEDRLKGLGYL
;
A
#
# COMPACT_ATOMS: atom_id res chain seq x y z
N MET A 1 -6.80 1.10 29.22
CA MET A 1 -6.25 2.01 30.25
C MET A 1 -7.23 3.15 30.40
N PRO A 2 -7.54 3.63 31.62
CA PRO A 2 -8.33 4.86 31.74
C PRO A 2 -7.53 6.02 31.12
N ILE A 3 -8.17 6.75 30.22
CA ILE A 3 -7.68 8.02 29.70
C ILE A 3 -8.45 9.10 30.45
N GLN A 4 -7.72 10.07 31.01
CA GLN A 4 -8.33 11.27 31.60
C GLN A 4 -7.99 12.46 30.73
N LEU A 5 -8.97 13.32 30.48
CA LEU A 5 -8.79 14.56 29.73
C LEU A 5 -9.28 15.72 30.61
N GLU A 6 -8.38 16.66 30.88
CA GLU A 6 -8.62 17.87 31.68
C GLU A 6 -8.45 19.08 30.76
N ALA A 7 -9.53 19.81 30.48
CA ALA A 7 -9.43 21.07 29.74
C ALA A 7 -8.66 22.09 30.59
N LEU A 8 -7.60 22.67 30.01
CA LEU A 8 -6.79 23.71 30.67
C LEU A 8 -7.29 25.10 30.27
N ASP A 9 -7.69 25.26 29.01
CA ASP A 9 -8.34 26.45 28.45
C ASP A 9 -9.24 26.07 27.26
N GLN A 10 -9.74 27.06 26.50
CA GLN A 10 -10.63 26.85 25.35
C GLN A 10 -9.97 26.15 24.15
N THR A 11 -8.64 26.07 24.13
CA THR A 11 -7.81 25.58 23.04
C THR A 11 -6.81 24.51 23.47
N SER A 12 -6.74 24.16 24.75
CA SER A 12 -5.79 23.17 25.25
C SER A 12 -6.35 22.27 26.34
N ALA A 13 -5.89 21.02 26.36
CA ALA A 13 -6.22 20.03 27.37
C ALA A 13 -5.00 19.20 27.76
N ARG A 14 -4.99 18.72 29.00
CA ARG A 14 -4.07 17.71 29.49
C ARG A 14 -4.70 16.33 29.34
N VAL A 15 -4.03 15.44 28.64
CA VAL A 15 -4.38 14.03 28.52
C VAL A 15 -3.47 13.20 29.40
N THR A 16 -4.05 12.41 30.30
CA THR A 16 -3.32 11.50 31.20
C THR A 16 -3.63 10.05 30.83
N ILE A 17 -2.58 9.26 30.56
CA ILE A 17 -2.65 7.86 30.15
C ILE A 17 -1.66 7.05 31.00
N GLY A 18 -2.17 6.36 32.01
CA GLY A 18 -1.30 5.76 33.03
C GLY A 18 -0.47 6.85 33.71
N ASP A 19 0.85 6.69 33.69
CA ASP A 19 1.78 7.66 34.29
C ASP A 19 2.23 8.77 33.32
N THR A 20 1.74 8.75 32.07
CA THR A 20 2.11 9.73 31.03
C THR A 20 1.11 10.87 31.00
N GLN A 21 1.59 12.11 31.04
CA GLN A 21 0.79 13.32 30.87
C GLN A 21 1.26 14.09 29.64
N ILE A 22 0.33 14.44 28.76
CA ILE A 22 0.60 15.18 27.53
C ILE A 22 -0.32 16.40 27.50
N GLN A 23 0.23 17.57 27.18
CA GLN A 23 -0.59 18.74 26.87
C GLN A 23 -0.84 18.77 25.37
N LEU A 24 -2.10 18.88 24.97
CA LEU A 24 -2.52 18.97 23.59
C LEU A 24 -3.16 20.34 23.34
N ARG A 25 -2.84 20.93 22.20
CA ARG A 25 -3.57 22.07 21.65
C ARG A 25 -4.54 21.56 20.58
N VAL A 26 -5.72 22.19 20.49
CA VAL A 26 -6.70 21.86 19.45
C VAL A 26 -6.07 22.03 18.07
N GLY A 27 -6.19 21.00 17.24
CA GLY A 27 -5.71 20.98 15.86
C GLY A 27 -4.22 20.63 15.69
N GLU A 28 -3.49 20.39 16.78
CA GLU A 28 -2.06 20.05 16.73
C GLU A 28 -1.82 18.59 17.16
N TRP A 29 -0.97 17.90 16.39
CA TRP A 29 -0.50 16.57 16.76
C TRP A 29 0.48 16.64 17.92
N SER A 30 0.32 15.72 18.86
CA SER A 30 1.29 15.48 19.92
C SER A 30 2.63 14.98 19.36
N ASP A 31 3.69 15.08 20.15
CA ASP A 31 4.85 14.21 20.01
C ASP A 31 4.45 12.72 20.09
N ILE A 32 5.36 11.82 19.71
CA ILE A 32 5.11 10.39 19.85
C ILE A 32 5.00 10.05 21.34
N VAL A 33 3.88 9.45 21.69
CA VAL A 33 3.54 9.02 23.03
C VAL A 33 3.87 7.55 23.16
N GLU A 34 4.69 7.21 24.16
CA GLU A 34 4.89 5.83 24.59
C GLU A 34 3.77 5.44 25.57
N VAL A 35 3.08 4.33 25.30
CA VAL A 35 2.04 3.80 26.18
C VAL A 35 2.38 2.38 26.62
N LYS A 36 2.06 2.07 27.87
CA LYS A 36 2.31 0.77 28.49
C LYS A 36 1.05 0.25 29.17
N PHE A 37 0.62 -0.96 28.80
CA PHE A 37 -0.51 -1.62 29.43
C PHE A 37 -0.22 -3.08 29.76
N LYS A 38 -0.91 -3.58 30.80
CA LYS A 38 -0.85 -4.98 31.20
C LYS A 38 -1.71 -5.83 30.27
N ALA A 39 -1.14 -6.91 29.75
CA ALA A 39 -1.83 -7.96 29.00
C ALA A 39 -1.85 -9.24 29.88
N GLY A 40 -2.81 -9.33 30.79
CA GLY A 40 -2.84 -10.39 31.81
C GLY A 40 -1.90 -10.09 32.99
N LEU A 41 -1.62 -11.12 33.81
CA LEU A 41 -0.92 -10.98 35.10
C LEU A 41 0.58 -10.71 34.97
N PHE A 42 1.23 -11.20 33.91
CA PHE A 42 2.70 -11.23 33.81
C PHE A 42 3.28 -10.53 32.56
N LEU A 43 2.45 -10.09 31.62
CA LEU A 43 2.91 -9.47 30.39
C LEU A 43 2.52 -7.98 30.38
N SER A 44 3.49 -7.13 30.01
CA SER A 44 3.24 -5.73 29.68
C SER A 44 3.52 -5.52 28.20
N VAL A 45 2.61 -4.86 27.50
CA VAL A 45 2.76 -4.46 26.10
C VAL A 45 3.14 -3.00 26.07
N HIS A 46 4.18 -2.69 25.30
CA HIS A 46 4.64 -1.35 25.01
C HIS A 46 4.26 -1.01 23.58
N ALA A 47 3.62 0.14 23.41
CA ALA A 47 3.23 0.66 22.11
C ALA A 47 3.57 2.15 22.03
N ILE A 48 3.54 2.66 20.81
CA ILE A 48 3.68 4.08 20.52
C ILE A 48 2.47 4.57 19.74
N THR A 49 2.12 5.84 19.89
CA THR A 49 1.03 6.49 19.13
C THR A 49 1.28 8.00 19.03
N ARG A 50 0.45 8.70 18.26
CA ARG A 50 0.29 10.16 18.33
C ARG A 50 -1.18 10.47 18.56
N MET A 51 -1.43 11.61 19.18
CA MET A 51 -2.75 12.07 19.54
C MET A 51 -3.00 13.45 18.96
N ILE A 52 -4.24 13.73 18.61
CA ILE A 52 -4.69 15.07 18.23
C ILE A 52 -6.02 15.36 18.90
N LEU A 53 -6.10 16.55 19.48
CA LEU A 53 -7.34 17.08 20.02
C LEU A 53 -8.03 17.86 18.90
N THR A 54 -9.12 17.35 18.34
CA THR A 54 -9.79 18.01 17.20
C THR A 54 -10.89 18.96 17.63
N SER A 55 -11.42 18.80 18.84
CA SER A 55 -12.40 19.72 19.41
C SER A 55 -12.38 19.70 20.94
N LEU A 56 -12.56 20.88 21.55
CA LEU A 56 -12.70 21.11 23.00
C LEU A 56 -14.00 21.85 23.34
N ASN A 57 -14.62 22.51 22.36
CA ASN A 57 -15.81 23.33 22.56
C ASN A 57 -17.06 22.54 22.16
N GLY A 58 -18.00 22.38 23.09
CA GLY A 58 -19.20 21.58 22.89
C GLY A 58 -18.92 20.08 23.04
N VAL A 59 -18.50 19.42 21.95
CA VAL A 59 -18.14 18.00 21.97
C VAL A 59 -16.63 17.88 22.01
N VAL A 60 -16.09 17.30 23.08
CA VAL A 60 -14.67 17.00 23.20
C VAL A 60 -14.33 15.82 22.28
N ARG A 61 -13.39 16.01 21.36
CA ARG A 61 -12.94 14.99 20.41
C ARG A 61 -11.43 14.84 20.49
N LEU A 62 -10.99 13.69 21.00
CA LEU A 62 -9.60 13.26 21.00
C LEU A 62 -9.48 12.10 20.01
N TYR A 63 -8.56 12.22 19.07
CA TYR A 63 -8.23 11.16 18.12
C TYR A 63 -6.81 10.64 18.40
N THR A 64 -6.62 9.33 18.25
CA THR A 64 -5.35 8.67 18.48
C THR A 64 -5.04 7.77 17.29
N LEU A 65 -3.82 7.85 16.76
CA LEU A 65 -3.38 6.89 15.75
C LEU A 65 -3.45 5.46 16.32
N PRO A 66 -3.68 4.45 15.46
CA PRO A 66 -3.58 3.05 15.84
C PRO A 66 -2.29 2.78 16.63
N LEU A 67 -2.39 1.99 17.70
CA LEU A 67 -1.24 1.65 18.51
C LEU A 67 -0.21 0.89 17.67
N GLN A 68 1.02 1.39 17.66
CA GLN A 68 2.10 0.83 16.87
C GLN A 68 3.10 0.12 17.78
N ILE A 69 3.79 -0.88 17.22
CA ILE A 69 4.76 -1.69 17.97
C ILE A 69 5.90 -0.80 18.45
N HIS A 70 6.20 -0.82 19.75
CA HIS A 70 7.36 -0.10 20.25
C HIS A 70 8.66 -0.79 19.76
N PRO A 71 9.55 -0.12 19.00
CA PRO A 71 10.65 -0.78 18.30
C PRO A 71 11.68 -1.41 19.24
N LEU A 72 11.79 -0.91 20.48
CA LEU A 72 12.71 -1.43 21.50
C LEU A 72 12.10 -2.50 22.43
N HIS A 73 10.79 -2.70 22.39
CA HIS A 73 10.04 -3.57 23.31
C HIS A 73 9.15 -4.59 22.58
N ALA A 74 9.30 -4.71 21.26
CA ALA A 74 8.56 -5.66 20.44
C ALA A 74 8.85 -7.12 20.85
N LEU A 75 7.80 -7.94 20.93
CA LEU A 75 7.91 -9.38 21.19
C LEU A 75 8.58 -10.12 20.02
N SER A 76 8.34 -9.66 18.79
CA SER A 76 9.00 -10.12 17.57
C SER A 76 10.07 -9.12 17.11
N HIS A 77 10.97 -9.56 16.23
CA HIS A 77 11.99 -8.68 15.65
C HIS A 77 11.34 -7.62 14.76
N TYR A 78 11.26 -6.39 15.26
CA TYR A 78 10.87 -5.22 14.45
C TYR A 78 11.95 -4.86 13.42
N SER A 79 13.21 -4.90 13.84
CA SER A 79 14.39 -4.63 13.03
C SER A 79 15.28 -5.87 12.97
N SER A 80 16.01 -6.05 11.86
CA SER A 80 17.06 -7.06 11.73
C SER A 80 18.14 -6.93 12.82
N SER A 81 18.33 -5.72 13.34
CA SER A 81 19.24 -5.42 14.44
C SER A 81 18.56 -4.57 15.53
N LYS A 82 18.52 -5.10 16.76
CA LYS A 82 18.04 -4.36 17.94
C LYS A 82 18.93 -3.16 18.27
N SER A 83 20.25 -3.30 18.11
CA SER A 83 21.18 -2.18 18.35
C SER A 83 20.98 -1.07 17.35
N PHE A 84 20.67 -1.39 16.09
CA PHE A 84 20.32 -0.41 15.06
C PHE A 84 19.07 0.39 15.44
N ALA A 85 17.96 -0.29 15.79
CA ALA A 85 16.73 0.40 16.20
C ALA A 85 16.93 1.26 17.46
N LYS A 86 17.74 0.78 18.42
CA LYS A 86 18.11 1.52 19.63
C LYS A 86 18.96 2.75 19.32
N ASP A 87 19.95 2.65 18.44
CA ASP A 87 20.78 3.79 18.04
C ASP A 87 19.93 4.87 17.39
N LEU A 88 19.07 4.52 16.42
CA LEU A 88 18.15 5.47 15.80
C LEU A 88 17.24 6.16 16.82
N TRP A 89 16.64 5.38 17.72
CA TRP A 89 15.76 5.92 18.76
C TRP A 89 16.50 6.91 19.68
N GLN A 90 17.75 6.61 20.05
CA GLN A 90 18.53 7.46 20.97
C GLN A 90 19.17 8.68 20.29
N LYS A 91 19.62 8.54 19.04
CA LYS A 91 20.37 9.57 18.31
C LYS A 91 19.47 10.51 17.53
N VAL A 92 18.38 10.00 16.98
CA VAL A 92 17.44 10.77 16.17
C VAL A 92 16.19 11.09 16.99
N GLY A 93 15.68 10.13 17.76
CA GLY A 93 14.47 10.25 18.58
C GLY A 93 13.34 9.32 18.11
N PRO A 94 12.17 9.37 18.77
CA PRO A 94 11.03 8.50 18.45
C PRO A 94 10.56 8.59 16.99
N TYR A 95 10.13 7.45 16.43
CA TYR A 95 9.56 7.34 15.09
C TYR A 95 8.41 6.32 15.07
N LEU A 96 7.44 6.54 14.17
CA LEU A 96 6.32 5.63 13.95
C LEU A 96 6.82 4.35 13.26
N THR A 97 6.27 3.20 13.63
CA THR A 97 6.72 1.86 13.25
C THR A 97 5.72 1.08 12.39
N LEU A 98 4.49 1.58 12.26
CA LEU A 98 3.51 1.01 11.33
C LEU A 98 4.01 1.21 9.89
N GLY A 99 3.80 0.22 9.02
CA GLY A 99 4.19 0.33 7.61
C GLY A 99 3.44 1.42 6.84
N TRP A 100 2.30 1.86 7.38
CA TRP A 100 1.47 2.92 6.83
C TRP A 100 1.00 3.85 7.96
N PRO A 101 1.84 4.79 8.41
CA PRO A 101 1.55 5.66 9.54
C PRO A 101 0.71 6.90 9.23
N GLN A 102 0.56 7.28 7.95
CA GLN A 102 -0.30 8.38 7.49
C GLN A 102 -1.74 7.87 7.46
N ASP A 103 -2.58 8.29 8.42
CA ASP A 103 -3.89 7.69 8.66
C ASP A 103 -4.95 8.13 7.63
N THR A 104 -4.95 7.46 6.48
CA THR A 104 -5.88 7.76 5.39
C THR A 104 -7.32 7.39 5.75
N THR A 105 -7.52 6.36 6.59
CA THR A 105 -8.86 6.02 7.11
C THR A 105 -9.37 7.09 8.06
N GLY A 106 -8.51 7.59 8.96
CA GLY A 106 -8.87 8.72 9.83
C GLY A 106 -9.30 9.96 9.06
N LEU A 107 -8.65 10.25 7.92
CA LEU A 107 -9.05 11.33 7.04
C LEU A 107 -10.38 11.03 6.33
N GLU A 108 -10.52 9.85 5.72
CA GLU A 108 -11.74 9.46 4.99
C GLU A 108 -12.99 9.46 5.87
N ASP A 109 -12.87 8.98 7.12
CA ASP A 109 -13.96 8.93 8.10
C ASP A 109 -14.23 10.30 8.78
N GLY A 110 -13.49 11.36 8.40
CA GLY A 110 -13.63 12.70 8.96
C GLY A 110 -13.20 12.82 10.43
N CYS A 111 -12.32 11.94 10.90
CA CYS A 111 -11.74 12.00 12.24
C CYS A 111 -10.68 13.10 12.37
N ILE A 112 -9.99 13.40 11.25
CA ILE A 112 -9.01 14.48 11.10
C ILE A 112 -9.31 15.27 9.82
N THR A 113 -8.85 16.52 9.76
CA THR A 113 -9.00 17.37 8.56
C THR A 113 -7.85 17.17 7.56
N ASP A 114 -8.01 17.67 6.34
CA ASP A 114 -6.96 17.72 5.31
C ASP A 114 -5.65 18.29 5.87
N GLU A 115 -5.72 19.46 6.52
CA GLU A 115 -4.54 20.14 7.07
C GLU A 115 -3.87 19.31 8.17
N GLN A 116 -4.66 18.61 8.99
CA GLN A 116 -4.13 17.73 10.03
C GLN A 116 -3.46 16.49 9.43
N PHE A 117 -4.01 15.92 8.36
CA PHE A 117 -3.37 14.82 7.64
C PHE A 117 -2.07 15.26 6.94
N ILE A 118 -2.08 16.43 6.29
CA ILE A 118 -0.88 17.01 5.67
C ILE A 118 0.21 17.27 6.72
N ALA A 119 -0.16 17.83 7.88
CA ALA A 119 0.77 18.02 9.00
C ALA A 119 1.34 16.68 9.51
N LEU A 120 0.52 15.63 9.59
CA LEU A 120 1.00 14.29 9.97
C LEU A 120 2.03 13.75 8.97
N CYS A 121 1.75 13.85 7.66
CA CYS A 121 2.68 13.46 6.61
C CYS A 121 4.01 14.23 6.72
N ASP A 122 3.95 15.54 6.95
CA ASP A 122 5.14 16.38 7.13
C ASP A 122 5.98 15.94 8.33
N MET A 123 5.35 15.65 9.47
CA MET A 123 6.05 15.17 10.66
C MET A 123 6.72 13.81 10.44
N ILE A 124 6.10 12.92 9.67
CA ILE A 124 6.64 11.60 9.33
C ILE A 124 7.81 11.76 8.36
N PHE A 125 7.64 12.54 7.30
CA PHE A 125 8.68 12.84 6.32
C PHE A 125 9.92 13.44 6.98
N GLU A 126 9.77 14.46 7.83
CA GLU A 126 10.90 15.10 8.51
C GLU A 126 11.62 14.13 9.46
N ARG A 127 10.88 13.28 10.17
CA ARG A 127 11.49 12.23 11.00
C ARG A 127 12.30 11.24 10.17
N ARG A 128 11.76 10.80 9.03
CA ARG A 128 12.46 9.89 8.10
C ARG A 128 13.67 10.54 7.45
N LYS A 129 13.59 11.83 7.11
CA LYS A 129 14.70 12.64 6.60
C LYS A 129 15.84 12.72 7.62
N GLN A 130 15.52 12.95 8.90
CA GLN A 130 16.51 12.93 9.99
C GLN A 130 17.17 11.56 10.15
N ILE A 131 16.40 10.47 10.11
CA ILE A 131 16.92 9.10 10.14
C ILE A 131 17.85 8.87 8.95
N PHE A 132 17.41 9.21 7.74
CA PHE A 132 18.19 9.04 6.52
C PHE A 132 19.52 9.79 6.61
N PHE A 133 19.54 11.05 7.07
CA PHE A 133 20.80 11.80 7.18
C PHE A 133 21.71 11.31 8.30
N HIS A 134 21.17 10.79 9.41
CA HIS A 134 21.98 10.10 10.42
C HIS A 134 22.65 8.86 9.82
N LEU A 135 21.91 8.07 9.05
CA LEU A 135 22.47 6.89 8.36
C LEU A 135 23.49 7.29 7.30
N LEU A 136 23.19 8.28 6.47
CA LEU A 136 24.08 8.78 5.41
C LEU A 136 25.39 9.32 5.99
N GLY A 137 25.35 10.03 7.11
CA GLY A 137 26.55 10.56 7.78
C GLY A 137 27.45 9.49 8.38
N ASN A 138 26.88 8.34 8.75
CA ASN A 138 27.60 7.20 9.32
C ASN A 138 27.93 6.11 8.28
N PHE A 139 27.41 6.24 7.06
CA PHE A 139 27.59 5.27 5.99
C PHE A 139 29.07 5.17 5.57
N LYS A 140 29.55 3.92 5.40
CA LYS A 140 30.96 3.63 5.04
C LYS A 140 31.07 2.89 3.71
N GLU A 141 30.31 1.81 3.55
CA GLU A 141 30.30 0.98 2.35
C GLU A 141 28.99 0.17 2.25
N GLY A 142 28.73 -0.40 1.06
CA GLY A 142 27.57 -1.24 0.80
C GLY A 142 26.43 -0.51 0.09
N VAL A 143 25.18 -0.77 0.51
CA VAL A 143 23.97 -0.13 -0.04
C VAL A 143 23.21 0.54 1.11
N LEU A 144 22.98 1.84 0.99
CA LEU A 144 22.03 2.57 1.84
C LEU A 144 20.75 2.81 1.03
N GLY A 145 19.68 2.11 1.37
CA GLY A 145 18.36 2.29 0.77
C GLY A 145 17.39 2.90 1.78
N SER A 146 16.56 3.83 1.34
CA SER A 146 15.46 4.41 2.12
C SER A 146 14.25 4.61 1.22
N ILE A 147 13.06 4.32 1.74
CA ILE A 147 11.78 4.54 1.05
C ILE A 147 11.09 5.71 1.74
N PHE A 148 10.65 6.69 0.95
CA PHE A 148 9.82 7.80 1.39
C PHE A 148 8.46 7.66 0.72
N ASP A 149 7.48 7.16 1.47
CA ASP A 149 6.14 6.83 0.96
C ASP A 149 5.10 7.95 1.15
N ASP A 150 5.48 9.09 1.75
CA ASP A 150 4.53 10.15 2.07
C ASP A 150 3.87 10.76 0.83
N LEU A 151 4.62 10.90 -0.29
CA LEU A 151 4.07 11.39 -1.57
C LEU A 151 3.01 10.43 -2.15
N ASP A 152 3.17 9.11 -1.98
CA ASP A 152 2.16 8.14 -2.42
C ASP A 152 0.82 8.40 -1.73
N ARG A 153 0.86 8.58 -0.40
CA ARG A 153 -0.34 8.87 0.41
C ARG A 153 -0.95 10.21 0.07
N VAL A 154 -0.13 11.24 -0.10
CA VAL A 154 -0.59 12.58 -0.51
C VAL A 154 -1.25 12.52 -1.89
N GLN A 155 -0.67 11.80 -2.86
CA GLN A 155 -1.26 11.70 -4.19
C GLN A 155 -2.59 10.96 -4.16
N HIS A 156 -2.68 9.82 -3.46
CA HIS A 156 -3.96 9.11 -3.29
C HIS A 156 -5.07 10.03 -2.78
N MET A 157 -4.80 10.81 -1.73
CA MET A 157 -5.81 11.63 -1.05
C MET A 157 -6.12 12.97 -1.75
N PHE A 158 -5.15 13.55 -2.46
CA PHE A 158 -5.24 14.95 -2.90
C PHE A 158 -4.99 15.20 -4.38
N TYR A 159 -4.44 14.25 -5.15
CA TYR A 159 -4.05 14.53 -6.54
C TYR A 159 -5.22 14.96 -7.44
N HIS A 160 -6.43 14.47 -7.15
CA HIS A 160 -7.64 14.78 -7.92
C HIS A 160 -8.32 16.11 -7.51
N ASN A 161 -8.32 16.47 -6.23
CA ASN A 161 -9.08 17.62 -5.71
C ASN A 161 -8.21 18.79 -5.20
N ARG A 162 -6.96 18.54 -4.83
CA ARG A 162 -6.02 19.48 -4.20
C ARG A 162 -4.64 19.34 -4.83
N LEU A 163 -4.58 19.59 -6.14
CA LEU A 163 -3.34 19.50 -6.92
C LEU A 163 -2.23 20.42 -6.38
N ASP A 164 -2.59 21.53 -5.74
CA ASP A 164 -1.68 22.43 -5.02
C ASP A 164 -0.87 21.69 -3.95
N VAL A 165 -1.50 20.79 -3.19
CA VAL A 165 -0.85 19.99 -2.15
C VAL A 165 0.14 19.01 -2.78
N ALA A 166 -0.28 18.27 -3.81
CA ALA A 166 0.59 17.34 -4.51
C ALA A 166 1.82 18.05 -5.12
N GLN A 167 1.61 19.21 -5.78
CA GLN A 167 2.70 20.02 -6.34
C GLN A 167 3.67 20.53 -5.26
N ALA A 168 3.16 20.98 -4.11
CA ALA A 168 4.00 21.42 -3.00
C ALA A 168 4.88 20.27 -2.47
N TRP A 169 4.35 19.04 -2.45
CA TRP A 169 5.12 17.85 -2.09
C TRP A 169 6.20 17.50 -3.11
N TYR A 170 5.92 17.61 -4.41
CA TYR A 170 6.95 17.46 -5.45
C TYR A 170 8.09 18.48 -5.26
N GLN A 171 7.77 19.75 -4.98
CA GLN A 171 8.78 20.78 -4.71
C GLN A 171 9.59 20.48 -3.44
N LYS A 172 8.94 19.99 -2.38
CA LYS A 172 9.60 19.56 -1.14
C LYS A 172 10.58 18.42 -1.40
N LEU A 173 10.19 17.44 -2.20
CA LEU A 173 11.03 16.29 -2.54
C LEU A 173 12.17 16.65 -3.48
N ASP A 174 11.96 17.58 -4.42
CA ASP A 174 13.03 18.13 -5.26
C ASP A 174 14.12 18.80 -4.41
N ALA A 175 13.72 19.65 -3.45
CA ALA A 175 14.63 20.27 -2.50
C ALA A 175 15.39 19.21 -1.66
N PHE A 176 14.69 18.17 -1.20
CA PHE A 176 15.31 17.05 -0.48
C PHE A 176 16.33 16.29 -1.34
N VAL A 177 16.00 16.00 -2.60
CA VAL A 177 16.93 15.37 -3.57
C VAL A 177 18.19 16.23 -3.75
N GLY A 178 18.04 17.54 -3.91
CA GLY A 178 19.16 18.47 -4.00
C GLY A 178 20.03 18.46 -2.73
N GLU A 179 19.41 18.44 -1.56
CA GLU A 179 20.07 18.31 -0.26
C GLU A 179 20.87 16.99 -0.11
N VAL A 180 20.34 15.87 -0.63
CA VAL A 180 21.08 14.60 -0.66
C VAL A 180 22.27 14.70 -1.62
N SER A 181 22.05 15.22 -2.84
CA SER A 181 23.10 15.37 -3.86
C SER A 181 24.30 16.13 -3.33
N GLN A 182 24.07 17.29 -2.72
CA GLN A 182 25.13 18.13 -2.12
C GLN A 182 25.93 17.41 -1.02
N ARG A 183 25.30 16.48 -0.29
CA ARG A 183 25.99 15.71 0.76
C ARG A 183 26.86 14.59 0.16
N VAL A 184 26.34 13.86 -0.84
CA VAL A 184 27.07 12.75 -1.46
C VAL A 184 28.18 13.22 -2.40
N GLU A 185 28.05 14.39 -3.04
CA GLU A 185 29.11 15.01 -3.85
C GLU A 185 30.42 15.20 -3.07
N LYS A 186 30.32 15.44 -1.75
CA LYS A 186 31.48 15.58 -0.85
C LYS A 186 32.31 14.30 -0.72
N TRP A 187 31.81 13.14 -1.18
CA TRP A 187 32.53 11.88 -1.14
C TRP A 187 33.58 11.74 -2.26
N GLY A 188 33.68 12.69 -3.20
CA GLY A 188 34.78 12.72 -4.16
C GLY A 188 34.74 11.63 -5.23
N GLY A 189 33.53 11.17 -5.62
CA GLY A 189 33.33 10.46 -6.89
C GLY A 189 33.40 8.93 -6.89
N LYS A 190 33.15 8.26 -5.76
CA LYS A 190 32.98 6.79 -5.71
C LYS A 190 31.66 6.37 -5.09
N TYR A 191 30.55 6.78 -5.70
CA TYR A 191 29.21 6.39 -5.26
C TYR A 191 28.24 6.25 -6.41
N ASN A 192 27.25 5.39 -6.19
CA ASN A 192 26.10 5.24 -7.08
C ASN A 192 24.92 5.86 -6.35
N TYR A 193 24.33 6.88 -6.95
CA TYR A 193 23.16 7.54 -6.42
C TYR A 193 22.00 7.28 -7.36
N LEU A 194 20.94 6.69 -6.80
CA LEU A 194 19.74 6.28 -7.51
C LEU A 194 18.54 6.84 -6.77
N ILE A 195 17.64 7.45 -7.53
CA ILE A 195 16.30 7.82 -7.10
C ILE A 195 15.37 7.10 -8.04
N MET A 196 14.35 6.43 -7.52
CA MET A 196 13.38 5.74 -8.34
C MET A 196 12.00 5.80 -7.70
N SER A 197 10.98 5.72 -8.55
CA SER A 197 9.61 5.44 -8.15
C SER A 197 9.26 4.05 -8.64
N ASP A 198 8.51 3.30 -7.83
CA ASP A 198 7.97 2.01 -8.21
C ASP A 198 6.82 2.13 -9.23
N HIS A 199 6.11 3.26 -9.24
CA HIS A 199 5.07 3.58 -10.22
C HIS A 199 4.84 5.10 -10.35
N GLY A 200 4.02 5.48 -11.34
CA GLY A 200 3.41 6.80 -11.47
C GLY A 200 2.03 6.85 -10.81
N PHE A 201 1.20 7.82 -11.20
CA PHE A 201 -0.16 8.02 -10.68
C PHE A 201 -1.11 8.54 -11.75
N THR A 202 -2.40 8.22 -11.61
CA THR A 202 -3.49 8.83 -12.40
C THR A 202 -4.72 9.04 -11.53
N THR A 203 -5.62 9.94 -11.93
CA THR A 203 -6.90 10.13 -11.26
C THR A 203 -7.94 9.14 -11.79
N TYR A 204 -8.93 8.81 -10.96
CA TYR A 204 -10.05 7.99 -11.38
C TYR A 204 -11.35 8.49 -10.76
N GLN A 205 -12.41 8.50 -11.57
CA GLN A 205 -13.73 9.00 -11.20
C GLN A 205 -14.74 7.85 -11.09
N GLN A 206 -14.40 6.66 -11.58
CA GLN A 206 -15.30 5.51 -11.66
C GLN A 206 -14.63 4.27 -11.05
N LYS A 207 -15.28 3.70 -10.03
CA LYS A 207 -14.96 2.42 -9.42
C LYS A 207 -15.65 1.31 -10.20
N ILE A 208 -14.90 0.27 -10.55
CA ILE A 208 -15.37 -0.85 -11.37
C ILE A 208 -15.53 -2.11 -10.52
N HIS A 209 -16.69 -2.76 -10.63
CA HIS A 209 -17.00 -4.01 -9.94
C HIS A 209 -16.84 -5.21 -10.88
N LEU A 210 -15.62 -5.76 -10.99
CA LEU A 210 -15.34 -6.87 -11.93
C LEU A 210 -16.18 -8.11 -11.63
N ASN A 211 -16.36 -8.48 -10.37
CA ASN A 211 -17.16 -9.66 -10.05
C ASN A 211 -18.64 -9.47 -10.39
N ARG A 212 -19.18 -8.25 -10.29
CA ARG A 212 -20.53 -7.95 -10.79
C ARG A 212 -20.57 -8.17 -12.29
N TRP A 213 -19.61 -7.63 -13.03
CA TRP A 213 -19.53 -7.82 -14.48
C TRP A 213 -19.43 -9.29 -14.86
N LEU A 214 -18.60 -10.08 -14.15
CA LEU A 214 -18.47 -11.52 -14.36
C LEU A 214 -19.79 -12.26 -14.08
N ALA A 215 -20.55 -11.84 -13.07
CA ALA A 215 -21.85 -12.42 -12.76
C ALA A 215 -22.89 -12.14 -13.85
N GLU A 216 -23.01 -10.89 -14.30
CA GLU A 216 -23.96 -10.49 -15.34
C GLU A 216 -23.65 -11.11 -16.71
N ASN A 217 -22.39 -11.45 -16.96
CA ASN A 217 -21.95 -12.12 -18.18
C ASN A 217 -21.92 -13.66 -18.06
N GLY A 218 -22.39 -14.22 -16.94
CA GLY A 218 -22.55 -15.67 -16.75
C GLY A 218 -21.26 -16.44 -16.41
N TYR A 219 -20.20 -15.76 -15.99
CA TYR A 219 -18.94 -16.36 -15.58
C TYR A 219 -18.86 -16.64 -14.08
N LEU A 220 -19.59 -15.88 -13.26
CA LEU A 220 -19.67 -16.03 -11.80
C LEU A 220 -21.12 -16.29 -11.40
N THR A 221 -21.34 -17.23 -10.49
CA THR A 221 -22.68 -17.55 -9.97
C THR A 221 -22.69 -17.39 -8.46
N LEU A 222 -23.69 -16.70 -7.91
CA LEU A 222 -23.94 -16.61 -6.47
C LEU A 222 -24.93 -17.71 -6.02
N ASN A 223 -24.79 -18.17 -4.78
CA ASN A 223 -25.69 -19.15 -4.17
C ASN A 223 -27.11 -18.59 -3.98
N ASN A 224 -28.12 -19.48 -4.02
CA ASN A 224 -29.48 -19.23 -3.54
C ASN A 224 -30.18 -17.96 -4.07
N GLY A 225 -29.89 -17.53 -5.30
CA GLY A 225 -30.52 -16.34 -5.89
C GLY A 225 -30.09 -15.03 -5.26
N SER A 226 -29.02 -15.03 -4.45
CA SER A 226 -28.41 -13.80 -3.94
C SER A 226 -27.98 -12.93 -5.10
N THR A 227 -28.36 -11.65 -5.05
CA THR A 227 -27.91 -10.68 -6.03
C THR A 227 -26.54 -10.15 -5.68
N GLU A 228 -26.15 -10.08 -4.41
CA GLU A 228 -24.87 -9.55 -3.92
C GLU A 228 -24.18 -10.51 -2.93
N GLY A 229 -22.90 -10.28 -2.65
CA GLY A 229 -22.20 -11.06 -1.62
C GLY A 229 -20.67 -10.95 -1.65
N ASP A 230 -20.02 -11.96 -1.10
CA ASP A 230 -18.57 -12.13 -1.08
C ASP A 230 -18.16 -13.53 -1.56
N LEU A 231 -16.89 -13.88 -1.40
CA LEU A 231 -16.34 -15.19 -1.80
C LEU A 231 -17.08 -16.38 -1.15
N SER A 232 -17.65 -16.21 0.04
CA SER A 232 -18.45 -17.25 0.70
C SER A 232 -19.84 -17.42 0.07
N SER A 233 -20.32 -16.40 -0.63
CA SER A 233 -21.62 -16.38 -1.31
C SER A 233 -21.57 -16.98 -2.72
N ILE A 234 -20.38 -17.31 -3.25
CA ILE A 234 -20.19 -17.83 -4.61
C ILE A 234 -20.54 -19.32 -4.68
N ASP A 235 -21.32 -19.71 -5.70
CA ASP A 235 -21.50 -21.09 -6.13
C ASP A 235 -20.31 -21.51 -6.99
N TRP A 236 -19.26 -22.01 -6.34
CA TRP A 236 -18.02 -22.41 -6.99
C TRP A 236 -18.21 -23.58 -7.98
N GLN A 237 -19.24 -24.39 -7.84
CA GLN A 237 -19.50 -25.50 -8.78
C GLN A 237 -20.13 -25.03 -10.10
N LYS A 238 -20.51 -23.75 -10.20
CA LYS A 238 -21.06 -23.12 -11.41
C LYS A 238 -20.27 -21.90 -11.87
N THR A 239 -19.26 -21.48 -11.09
CA THR A 239 -18.43 -20.31 -11.38
C THR A 239 -17.21 -20.72 -12.19
N LYS A 240 -17.01 -20.05 -13.33
CA LYS A 240 -15.88 -20.25 -14.25
C LYS A 240 -14.75 -19.25 -14.04
N ALA A 241 -15.07 -18.04 -13.61
CA ALA A 241 -14.08 -16.99 -13.36
C ALA A 241 -14.49 -16.07 -12.21
N TYR A 242 -13.49 -15.48 -11.55
CA TYR A 242 -13.67 -14.60 -10.40
C TYR A 242 -12.51 -13.60 -10.33
N ALA A 243 -12.76 -12.44 -9.74
CA ALA A 243 -11.80 -11.37 -9.57
C ALA A 243 -11.50 -11.14 -8.09
N VAL A 244 -10.21 -11.09 -7.76
CA VAL A 244 -9.74 -10.67 -6.43
C VAL A 244 -8.35 -10.05 -6.55
N GLY A 245 -8.08 -9.03 -5.75
CA GLY A 245 -7.05 -8.05 -6.06
C GLY A 245 -7.55 -7.04 -7.09
N LEU A 246 -6.78 -5.97 -7.28
CA LEU A 246 -7.26 -4.79 -7.99
C LEU A 246 -7.10 -4.89 -9.51
N ASN A 247 -6.28 -5.79 -10.05
CA ASN A 247 -6.01 -5.90 -11.49
C ASN A 247 -6.04 -7.36 -11.97
N SER A 248 -6.87 -8.19 -11.35
CA SER A 248 -6.72 -9.64 -11.41
C SER A 248 -8.03 -10.36 -11.65
N VAL A 249 -8.08 -11.18 -12.71
CA VAL A 249 -9.13 -12.18 -12.93
C VAL A 249 -8.49 -13.57 -12.98
N TYR A 250 -9.09 -14.50 -12.26
CA TYR A 250 -8.72 -15.91 -12.18
C TYR A 250 -9.84 -16.76 -12.79
N LEU A 251 -9.46 -17.85 -13.45
CA LEU A 251 -10.38 -18.93 -13.82
C LEU A 251 -10.49 -19.94 -12.67
N ASN A 252 -11.64 -20.58 -12.53
CA ASN A 252 -11.85 -21.65 -11.55
C ASN A 252 -11.46 -23.00 -12.16
N VAL A 253 -10.16 -23.25 -12.28
CA VAL A 253 -9.56 -24.37 -13.02
C VAL A 253 -9.60 -25.66 -12.21
N ALA A 254 -10.07 -26.74 -12.85
CA ALA A 254 -10.12 -28.06 -12.25
C ALA A 254 -8.72 -28.53 -11.81
N GLY A 255 -8.58 -28.90 -10.53
CA GLY A 255 -7.32 -29.36 -9.93
C GLY A 255 -6.36 -28.25 -9.48
N ARG A 256 -6.68 -26.97 -9.74
CA ARG A 256 -5.96 -25.81 -9.18
C ARG A 256 -6.75 -25.18 -8.04
N GLU A 257 -8.02 -24.89 -8.26
CA GLU A 257 -8.97 -24.43 -7.25
C GLU A 257 -9.69 -25.63 -6.60
N GLY A 258 -10.04 -25.51 -5.31
CA GLY A 258 -10.64 -26.62 -4.55
C GLY A 258 -11.97 -27.14 -5.11
N LYS A 259 -12.73 -26.28 -5.78
CA LYS A 259 -13.98 -26.61 -6.49
C LYS A 259 -13.91 -26.21 -7.97
N GLY A 260 -12.72 -26.29 -8.56
CA GLY A 260 -12.47 -25.98 -9.96
C GLY A 260 -13.33 -26.77 -10.94
N ILE A 261 -13.92 -26.09 -11.92
CA ILE A 261 -14.79 -26.68 -12.95
C ILE A 261 -14.29 -26.47 -14.38
N VAL A 262 -13.38 -25.53 -14.62
CA VAL A 262 -12.85 -25.24 -15.96
C VAL A 262 -11.79 -26.29 -16.30
N GLY A 263 -12.06 -27.09 -17.34
CA GLY A 263 -11.13 -28.08 -17.87
C GLY A 263 -9.96 -27.45 -18.63
N ALA A 264 -8.84 -28.17 -18.75
CA ALA A 264 -7.63 -27.66 -19.40
C ALA A 264 -7.85 -27.22 -20.86
N ASN A 265 -8.73 -27.89 -21.58
CA ASN A 265 -9.10 -27.56 -22.97
C ASN A 265 -10.04 -26.35 -23.10
N GLU A 266 -10.64 -25.89 -21.99
CA GLU A 266 -11.54 -24.75 -21.95
C GLU A 266 -10.83 -23.44 -21.58
N ILE A 267 -9.62 -23.51 -21.03
CA ILE A 267 -8.87 -22.35 -20.53
C ILE A 267 -8.65 -21.30 -21.62
N GLU A 268 -7.93 -21.65 -22.69
CA GLU A 268 -7.58 -20.68 -23.74
C GLU A 268 -8.81 -20.09 -24.45
N PRO A 269 -9.83 -20.88 -24.85
CA PRO A 269 -11.08 -20.32 -25.38
C PRO A 269 -11.78 -19.36 -24.40
N LEU A 270 -11.84 -19.71 -23.11
CA LEU A 270 -12.51 -18.89 -22.10
C LEU A 270 -11.75 -17.58 -21.83
N LEU A 271 -10.42 -17.62 -21.81
CA LEU A 271 -9.60 -16.41 -21.68
C LEU A 271 -9.84 -15.45 -22.85
N ALA A 272 -9.81 -15.97 -24.08
CA ALA A 272 -10.06 -15.17 -25.29
C ALA A 272 -11.48 -14.56 -25.27
N GLU A 273 -12.49 -15.33 -24.87
CA GLU A 273 -13.87 -14.85 -24.76
C GLU A 273 -14.00 -13.72 -23.71
N ILE A 274 -13.50 -13.94 -22.49
CA ILE A 274 -13.57 -12.95 -21.40
C ILE A 274 -12.79 -11.69 -21.79
N GLN A 275 -11.59 -11.84 -22.35
CA GLN A 275 -10.76 -10.72 -22.81
C GLN A 275 -11.49 -9.89 -23.85
N GLN A 276 -12.09 -10.52 -24.87
CA GLN A 276 -12.84 -9.82 -25.91
C GLN A 276 -14.03 -9.05 -25.33
N LYS A 277 -14.84 -9.67 -24.47
CA LYS A 277 -16.01 -9.02 -23.87
C LYS A 277 -15.62 -7.87 -22.93
N LEU A 278 -14.57 -8.03 -22.13
CA LEU A 278 -14.07 -6.96 -21.25
C LEU A 278 -13.50 -5.78 -22.06
N MET A 279 -12.77 -6.03 -23.15
CA MET A 279 -12.29 -4.96 -24.03
C MET A 279 -13.44 -4.20 -24.72
N GLY A 280 -14.59 -4.85 -24.91
CA GLY A 280 -15.82 -4.24 -25.42
C GLY A 280 -16.68 -3.52 -24.37
N TRP A 281 -16.27 -3.51 -23.10
CA TRP A 281 -17.04 -2.88 -22.03
C TRP A 281 -16.82 -1.37 -22.00
N ASN A 282 -17.90 -0.62 -22.26
CA ASN A 282 -17.92 0.83 -22.09
C ASN A 282 -18.57 1.22 -20.76
N GLY A 283 -18.00 2.20 -20.08
CA GLY A 283 -18.54 2.75 -18.85
C GLY A 283 -19.65 3.78 -19.10
N PRO A 284 -20.16 4.42 -18.03
CA PRO A 284 -21.29 5.35 -18.12
C PRO A 284 -21.01 6.58 -18.99
N ASP A 285 -19.75 6.97 -19.17
CA ASP A 285 -19.34 8.09 -20.02
C ASP A 285 -19.17 7.70 -21.51
N GLY A 286 -19.47 6.45 -21.86
CA GLY A 286 -19.34 5.91 -23.21
C GLY A 286 -17.91 5.53 -23.62
N LYS A 287 -16.90 5.70 -22.75
CA LYS A 287 -15.52 5.30 -23.01
C LYS A 287 -15.27 3.86 -22.56
N SER A 288 -14.24 3.24 -23.16
CA SER A 288 -13.83 1.90 -22.75
C SER A 288 -13.31 1.91 -21.32
N VAL A 289 -13.75 0.92 -20.54
CA VAL A 289 -13.29 0.68 -19.16
C VAL A 289 -11.86 0.12 -19.15
N MET A 290 -11.49 -0.60 -20.20
CA MET A 290 -10.22 -1.34 -20.28
C MET A 290 -9.27 -0.68 -21.29
N GLN A 291 -8.06 -0.36 -20.85
CA GLN A 291 -6.97 0.05 -21.74
C GLN A 291 -6.31 -1.16 -22.38
N ARG A 292 -6.07 -2.21 -21.58
CA ARG A 292 -5.37 -3.42 -21.99
C ARG A 292 -5.70 -4.56 -21.05
N ILE A 293 -5.69 -5.77 -21.59
CA ILE A 293 -5.76 -7.00 -20.79
C ILE A 293 -4.64 -7.91 -21.27
N ARG A 294 -3.76 -8.32 -20.35
CA ARG A 294 -2.63 -9.20 -20.65
C ARG A 294 -2.85 -10.58 -20.04
N LEU A 295 -2.40 -11.62 -20.72
CA LEU A 295 -2.36 -12.97 -20.20
C LEU A 295 -1.24 -13.12 -19.18
N LYS A 296 -1.41 -14.04 -18.24
CA LYS A 296 -0.43 -14.34 -17.18
C LYS A 296 1.01 -14.48 -17.68
N HIS A 297 1.20 -15.22 -18.77
CA HIS A 297 2.52 -15.52 -19.32
C HIS A 297 3.16 -14.36 -20.09
N GLU A 298 2.38 -13.33 -20.45
CA GLU A 298 2.89 -12.09 -21.04
C GLU A 298 3.48 -11.16 -19.97
N VAL A 299 3.01 -11.27 -18.73
CA VAL A 299 3.39 -10.38 -17.62
C VAL A 299 4.39 -11.02 -16.68
N TYR A 300 4.17 -12.28 -16.31
CA TYR A 300 4.93 -12.95 -15.26
C TYR A 300 5.81 -14.06 -15.81
N ASN A 301 7.03 -14.12 -15.31
CA ASN A 301 7.94 -15.24 -15.55
C ASN A 301 8.59 -15.69 -14.22
N GLY A 302 9.09 -16.93 -14.19
CA GLY A 302 9.73 -17.52 -13.02
C GLY A 302 8.85 -18.54 -12.27
N ALA A 303 9.39 -19.09 -11.18
CA ALA A 303 8.80 -20.22 -10.47
C ALA A 303 7.40 -19.96 -9.87
N TYR A 304 7.02 -18.68 -9.73
CA TYR A 304 5.74 -18.25 -9.16
C TYR A 304 4.69 -17.86 -10.20
N THR A 305 5.00 -17.90 -11.49
CA THR A 305 4.03 -17.55 -12.56
C THR A 305 2.71 -18.30 -12.38
N ARG A 306 2.74 -19.57 -11.95
CA ARG A 306 1.52 -20.38 -11.70
C ARG A 306 0.54 -19.77 -10.68
N LEU A 307 1.00 -18.91 -9.78
CA LEU A 307 0.19 -18.26 -8.74
C LEU A 307 -0.45 -16.95 -9.19
N GLY A 308 -0.01 -16.38 -10.32
CA GLY A 308 -0.55 -15.12 -10.83
C GLY A 308 -1.99 -15.26 -11.36
N PRO A 309 -2.69 -14.13 -11.59
CA PRO A 309 -4.00 -14.13 -12.25
C PRO A 309 -3.91 -14.61 -13.69
N ASP A 310 -4.98 -15.21 -14.21
CA ASP A 310 -5.03 -15.68 -15.60
C ASP A 310 -5.14 -14.51 -16.58
N LEU A 311 -5.84 -13.44 -16.18
CA LEU A 311 -5.84 -12.14 -16.86
C LEU A 311 -5.38 -11.03 -15.91
N VAL A 312 -4.40 -10.24 -16.36
CA VAL A 312 -3.99 -8.98 -15.73
C VAL A 312 -4.74 -7.84 -16.40
N ILE A 313 -5.57 -7.16 -15.61
CA ILE A 313 -6.48 -6.11 -16.06
C ILE A 313 -5.81 -4.75 -15.99
N GLY A 314 -5.66 -4.07 -17.13
CA GLY A 314 -5.22 -2.69 -17.21
C GLY A 314 -6.42 -1.78 -17.49
N TYR A 315 -6.92 -1.09 -16.47
CA TYR A 315 -8.00 -0.12 -16.61
C TYR A 315 -7.55 1.11 -17.41
N ALA A 316 -8.49 1.69 -18.15
CA ALA A 316 -8.29 2.98 -18.81
C ALA A 316 -8.26 4.15 -17.81
N PRO A 317 -7.54 5.25 -18.13
CA PRO A 317 -7.56 6.46 -17.30
C PRO A 317 -9.00 6.90 -16.97
N GLY A 318 -9.25 7.24 -15.71
CA GLY A 318 -10.60 7.54 -15.20
C GLY A 318 -11.29 6.35 -14.52
N TYR A 319 -10.81 5.12 -14.73
CA TYR A 319 -11.36 3.89 -14.18
C TYR A 319 -10.36 3.15 -13.28
N ARG A 320 -10.86 2.49 -12.23
CA ARG A 320 -10.09 1.59 -11.35
C ARG A 320 -11.02 0.53 -10.77
N ALA A 321 -10.53 -0.67 -10.47
CA ALA A 321 -11.29 -1.63 -9.67
C ALA A 321 -11.77 -1.01 -8.35
N SER A 322 -12.96 -1.34 -7.88
CA SER A 322 -13.37 -0.96 -6.53
C SER A 322 -12.61 -1.76 -5.47
N SER A 323 -12.55 -1.24 -4.24
CA SER A 323 -11.94 -1.97 -3.10
C SER A 323 -12.68 -3.27 -2.79
N GLU A 324 -14.00 -3.30 -3.01
CA GLU A 324 -14.86 -4.49 -2.94
C GLU A 324 -14.39 -5.58 -3.90
N THR A 325 -14.09 -5.23 -5.17
CA THR A 325 -13.49 -6.17 -6.12
C THR A 325 -12.17 -6.71 -5.59
N GLY A 326 -11.32 -5.83 -5.04
CA GLY A 326 -10.07 -6.21 -4.41
C GLY A 326 -10.22 -7.27 -3.31
N LEU A 327 -11.34 -7.24 -2.58
CA LEU A 327 -11.71 -8.19 -1.52
C LEU A 327 -12.51 -9.40 -2.02
N GLY A 328 -12.77 -9.52 -3.32
CA GLY A 328 -13.56 -10.62 -3.89
C GLY A 328 -15.07 -10.48 -3.68
N LYS A 329 -15.56 -9.28 -3.38
CA LYS A 329 -16.99 -9.01 -3.21
C LYS A 329 -17.69 -8.83 -4.55
N VAL A 330 -19.01 -9.00 -4.52
CA VAL A 330 -19.93 -8.91 -5.66
C VAL A 330 -21.06 -7.91 -5.32
N PRO A 331 -20.79 -6.59 -5.28
CA PRO A 331 -21.81 -5.57 -4.99
C PRO A 331 -22.80 -5.43 -6.15
N GLN A 332 -23.97 -4.82 -5.94
CA GLN A 332 -25.05 -4.78 -6.94
C GLN A 332 -24.71 -4.01 -8.21
N ASN A 333 -24.02 -2.87 -8.09
CA ASN A 333 -23.73 -2.00 -9.22
C ASN A 333 -22.54 -2.52 -10.03
N LEU A 334 -22.50 -2.24 -11.33
CA LEU A 334 -21.35 -2.49 -12.20
C LEU A 334 -20.24 -1.45 -12.01
N VAL A 335 -20.67 -0.19 -11.89
CA VAL A 335 -19.82 0.99 -11.82
C VAL A 335 -20.39 1.94 -10.76
N GLU A 336 -19.51 2.56 -9.99
CA GLU A 336 -19.83 3.53 -8.96
C GLU A 336 -18.97 4.79 -9.14
N ALA A 337 -19.56 5.98 -9.00
CA ALA A 337 -18.80 7.21 -9.00
C ALA A 337 -17.91 7.31 -7.75
N ASN A 338 -16.67 7.75 -7.91
CA ASN A 338 -15.76 7.93 -6.80
C ASN A 338 -15.96 9.30 -6.13
N HIS A 339 -16.28 9.27 -4.83
CA HIS A 339 -16.44 10.47 -4.00
C HIS A 339 -15.46 10.51 -2.82
N ASP A 340 -14.58 9.52 -2.73
CA ASP A 340 -13.63 9.36 -1.63
C ASP A 340 -12.50 10.39 -1.77
N HIS A 341 -11.77 10.64 -0.67
CA HIS A 341 -10.48 11.31 -0.78
C HIS A 341 -9.52 10.49 -1.63
N TRP A 342 -9.60 9.15 -1.58
CA TRP A 342 -8.83 8.25 -2.45
C TRP A 342 -9.23 8.35 -3.93
N GLY A 343 -8.87 9.46 -4.60
CA GLY A 343 -9.27 9.77 -5.97
C GLY A 343 -8.19 9.64 -7.03
N ALA A 344 -6.98 9.26 -6.62
CA ALA A 344 -5.91 8.86 -7.53
C ALA A 344 -5.31 7.53 -7.10
N ASP A 345 -4.79 6.77 -8.06
CA ASP A 345 -4.22 5.45 -7.82
C ASP A 345 -3.24 5.11 -8.96
N HIS A 346 -2.57 3.97 -8.81
CA HIS A 346 -1.66 3.37 -9.77
C HIS A 346 -2.09 1.94 -10.14
N CYS A 347 -3.16 1.41 -9.53
CA CYS A 347 -3.78 0.12 -9.87
C CYS A 347 -4.60 0.18 -11.18
N VAL A 348 -3.96 0.65 -12.25
CA VAL A 348 -4.50 0.81 -13.61
C VAL A 348 -3.57 0.14 -14.63
N ASP A 349 -3.72 0.36 -15.93
CA ASP A 349 -2.72 -0.12 -16.89
C ASP A 349 -1.34 0.52 -16.63
N SER A 350 -0.29 -0.32 -16.58
CA SER A 350 1.07 0.09 -16.21
C SER A 350 1.67 1.14 -17.14
N ASP A 351 1.24 1.20 -18.40
CA ASP A 351 1.80 2.16 -19.37
C ASP A 351 1.27 3.58 -19.11
N VAL A 352 0.16 3.72 -18.37
CA VAL A 352 -0.44 5.01 -17.97
C VAL A 352 0.29 5.61 -16.76
N VAL A 353 0.86 4.77 -15.90
CA VAL A 353 1.48 5.16 -14.63
C VAL A 353 2.93 4.69 -14.54
N PRO A 354 3.81 5.09 -15.47
CA PRO A 354 5.19 4.63 -15.48
C PRO A 354 5.94 5.14 -14.24
N GLY A 355 6.72 4.26 -13.62
CA GLY A 355 7.74 4.67 -12.66
C GLY A 355 8.86 5.47 -13.33
N VAL A 356 9.63 6.19 -12.53
CA VAL A 356 10.78 6.98 -12.99
C VAL A 356 12.06 6.49 -12.33
N ILE A 357 13.19 6.68 -13.00
CA ILE A 357 14.51 6.43 -12.42
C ILE A 357 15.46 7.56 -12.81
N PHE A 358 16.19 8.05 -11.81
CA PHE A 358 17.28 9.01 -11.95
C PHE A 358 18.54 8.41 -11.35
N ALA A 359 19.67 8.58 -12.02
CA ALA A 359 20.95 8.09 -11.54
C ALA A 359 22.08 9.08 -11.86
N ASN A 360 23.13 9.09 -11.03
CA ASN A 360 24.36 9.86 -11.29
C ASN A 360 25.30 9.18 -12.31
N ARG A 361 24.74 8.39 -13.23
CA ARG A 361 25.43 7.68 -14.31
C ARG A 361 24.56 7.64 -15.54
N ASP A 362 25.17 7.38 -16.68
CA ASP A 362 24.43 7.24 -17.93
C ASP A 362 23.52 6.00 -17.92
N LEU A 363 22.27 6.20 -18.31
CA LEU A 363 21.24 5.17 -18.44
C LEU A 363 20.92 4.86 -19.91
N GLN A 364 21.50 5.54 -20.89
CA GLN A 364 21.20 5.36 -22.32
C GLN A 364 21.41 3.91 -22.81
N ASN A 365 22.37 3.20 -22.21
CA ASN A 365 22.66 1.80 -22.56
C ASN A 365 21.72 0.78 -21.90
N PHE A 366 20.80 1.22 -21.04
CA PHE A 366 19.77 0.37 -20.45
C PHE A 366 18.49 0.48 -21.28
N GLY A 367 18.34 -0.39 -22.26
CA GLY A 367 17.05 -0.53 -22.98
C GLY A 367 15.98 -1.04 -22.02
N GLY A 368 14.90 -0.28 -21.82
CA GLY A 368 13.74 -0.67 -21.00
C GLY A 368 14.11 -1.09 -19.58
N VAL A 369 14.56 -0.14 -18.74
CA VAL A 369 14.94 -0.40 -17.34
C VAL A 369 13.81 -1.10 -16.58
N SER A 370 14.15 -2.17 -15.88
CA SER A 370 13.24 -2.93 -15.00
C SER A 370 13.80 -3.02 -13.58
N PHE A 371 12.97 -3.46 -12.63
CA PHE A 371 13.44 -3.74 -11.26
C PHE A 371 14.59 -4.77 -11.20
N ARG A 372 14.78 -5.60 -12.24
CA ARG A 372 15.88 -6.57 -12.33
C ARG A 372 17.23 -5.92 -12.55
N ASP A 373 17.23 -4.69 -13.06
CA ASP A 373 18.45 -3.94 -13.35
C ASP A 373 18.94 -3.18 -12.11
N ILE A 374 18.09 -3.01 -11.08
CA ILE A 374 18.42 -2.27 -9.86
C ILE A 374 19.69 -2.77 -9.18
N PRO A 375 19.94 -4.09 -9.00
CA PRO A 375 21.20 -4.54 -8.42
C PRO A 375 22.42 -4.12 -9.24
N PHE A 376 22.36 -4.19 -10.58
CA PHE A 376 23.46 -3.74 -11.42
C PHE A 376 23.63 -2.21 -11.35
N LEU A 377 22.52 -1.48 -11.32
CA LEU A 377 22.52 -0.04 -11.16
C LEU A 377 23.11 0.39 -9.80
N ALA A 378 22.77 -0.30 -8.72
CA ALA A 378 23.20 0.00 -7.36
C ALA A 378 24.66 -0.41 -7.07
N ILE A 379 25.07 -1.62 -7.46
CA ILE A 379 26.36 -2.20 -7.06
C ILE A 379 27.24 -2.68 -8.23
N GLY A 380 26.84 -2.42 -9.48
CA GLY A 380 27.64 -2.77 -10.67
C GLY A 380 27.71 -4.26 -10.97
N LYS A 381 26.80 -5.07 -10.40
CA LYS A 381 26.77 -6.52 -10.57
C LYS A 381 25.37 -6.99 -10.98
N HIS A 382 25.31 -7.79 -12.03
CA HIS A 382 24.14 -8.61 -12.29
C HIS A 382 24.09 -9.68 -11.21
N LEU A 383 22.97 -9.74 -10.49
CA LEU A 383 22.73 -10.83 -9.58
C LEU A 383 22.15 -11.99 -10.40
N ASP A 384 22.78 -13.15 -10.31
CA ASP A 384 22.18 -14.37 -10.84
C ASP A 384 20.97 -14.72 -9.96
N GLN A 385 19.79 -14.41 -10.49
CA GLN A 385 18.52 -14.70 -9.84
C GLN A 385 17.93 -16.04 -10.27
N SER A 386 18.58 -16.77 -11.18
CA SER A 386 18.07 -18.05 -11.71
C SER A 386 18.03 -19.15 -10.64
N HIS A 387 18.85 -19.01 -9.60
CA HIS A 387 18.97 -19.94 -8.48
C HIS A 387 18.44 -19.40 -7.15
N ILE A 388 17.81 -18.21 -7.13
CA ILE A 388 17.15 -17.71 -5.94
C ILE A 388 16.02 -18.67 -5.62
N LYS A 389 16.28 -19.53 -4.63
CA LYS A 389 15.23 -20.29 -4.00
C LYS A 389 14.23 -19.28 -3.44
N PRO A 390 12.93 -19.59 -3.47
CA PRO A 390 11.93 -18.96 -2.61
C PRO A 390 12.58 -18.52 -1.29
N PRO A 391 12.39 -17.28 -0.81
CA PRO A 391 12.77 -16.93 0.55
C PRO A 391 12.36 -18.10 1.42
N SER A 392 13.32 -18.74 2.10
CA SER A 392 13.03 -19.94 2.87
C SER A 392 11.90 -19.55 3.78
N GLN A 393 10.74 -20.17 3.55
CA GLN A 393 9.55 -20.01 4.36
C GLN A 393 10.04 -20.08 5.79
N VAL A 394 9.92 -18.97 6.52
CA VAL A 394 10.29 -18.94 7.93
C VAL A 394 9.51 -20.07 8.57
N SER A 395 10.24 -21.16 8.87
CA SER A 395 9.80 -22.38 9.54
C SER A 395 8.35 -22.84 9.26
N GLY A 396 8.16 -23.69 8.25
CA GLY A 396 7.11 -24.73 8.22
C GLY A 396 5.63 -24.34 8.18
N GLY A 397 5.28 -23.07 8.42
CA GLY A 397 3.90 -22.60 8.45
C GLY A 397 3.42 -22.03 7.12
N SER A 398 4.27 -21.37 6.32
CA SER A 398 3.75 -20.39 5.38
C SER A 398 3.11 -20.92 4.10
N GLN A 399 3.43 -22.12 3.60
CA GLN A 399 2.68 -22.67 2.47
C GLN A 399 1.30 -23.13 2.91
N LYS A 400 1.24 -23.77 4.08
CA LYS A 400 -0.01 -24.18 4.70
C LYS A 400 -0.81 -22.96 5.15
N ASP A 401 -0.19 -21.89 5.65
CA ASP A 401 -0.85 -20.64 6.01
C ASP A 401 -1.25 -19.80 4.81
N LEU A 402 -0.50 -19.84 3.70
CA LEU A 402 -0.91 -19.21 2.44
C LEU A 402 -2.06 -19.99 1.82
N GLU A 403 -1.98 -21.33 1.79
CA GLU A 403 -3.06 -22.20 1.37
C GLU A 403 -4.26 -22.12 2.32
N ASP A 404 -4.07 -22.00 3.63
CA ASP A 404 -5.12 -21.88 4.65
C ASP A 404 -5.69 -20.45 4.69
N ARG A 405 -4.91 -19.42 4.33
CA ARG A 405 -5.43 -18.07 4.03
C ARG A 405 -6.20 -18.08 2.73
N LEU A 406 -5.71 -18.73 1.67
CA LEU A 406 -6.43 -18.87 0.41
C LEU A 406 -7.72 -19.69 0.63
N LYS A 407 -7.70 -20.80 1.38
CA LYS A 407 -8.87 -21.59 1.80
C LYS A 407 -9.80 -20.78 2.70
N GLY A 408 -9.26 -20.04 3.67
CA GLY A 408 -10.02 -19.16 4.57
C GLY A 408 -10.65 -17.97 3.85
N LEU A 409 -10.10 -17.57 2.71
CA LEU A 409 -10.66 -16.63 1.76
C LEU A 409 -11.50 -17.32 0.66
N GLY A 410 -11.65 -18.65 0.67
CA GLY A 410 -12.49 -19.40 -0.27
C GLY A 410 -11.88 -19.70 -1.65
N TYR A 411 -10.58 -19.50 -1.85
CA TYR A 411 -9.86 -19.79 -3.10
C TYR A 411 -9.46 -21.26 -3.27
N LEU A 412 -9.41 -22.03 -2.18
CA LEU A 412 -8.98 -23.42 -2.13
C LEU A 412 -9.91 -24.24 -1.24
#